data_AF-A0AA42NHY9-F1
#
_entry.id   AF-A0AA42NHY9-F1
#
_cell.length_a   1.000
_cell.length_b   1.000
_cell.length_c   1.000
_cell.angle_alpha   90.00
_cell.angle_beta   90.00
_cell.angle_gamma   90.00
#
_symmetry.space_group_name_H-M   'P 1'
#
loop_
_entity.id
_entity.type
_entity.pdbx_description
1 polymer ?
#
loop_
_entity_poly.entity_id
_entity_poly.type
_entity_poly.pdbx_seq_one_letter_code
_entity_poly.pdbx_strand_id
1 'polypeptide(L)'
;MERLGLLKSSDYEWAVNYLLSRVDDQEIAKELRSSNRDYSSIRNAINLLERTDDGNFLIVQMQTALRQRRNRELRKRNKSLIFTLPQETANQIRKIAKRENITEIDAITISITELNEITEFHSQQIKKIRAKKEQRNIQLREDIRSYEKRLETALEILEKNIRQLLNTEMITSKPLSSSEEIEKLEEEVNKELDKRMRAARKYIEASGVIYGRYGETERY
;
A
#
# COMPACT_ATOMS: atom_id res chain seq x y z
N MET A 1 -40.86 37.16 -11.77
CA MET A 1 -39.83 37.04 -12.84
C MET A 1 -38.58 36.21 -12.48
N GLU A 2 -38.50 35.48 -11.36
CA GLU A 2 -37.32 34.62 -11.04
C GLU A 2 -37.63 33.12 -10.84
N ARG A 3 -38.89 32.68 -10.93
CA ARG A 3 -39.28 31.30 -10.55
C ARG A 3 -38.89 30.22 -11.57
N LEU A 4 -38.48 30.60 -12.78
CA LEU A 4 -38.10 29.67 -13.86
C LEU A 4 -36.60 29.40 -13.99
N GLY A 5 -35.74 30.17 -13.33
CA GLY A 5 -34.26 30.03 -13.43
C GLY A 5 -33.70 28.72 -12.86
N LEU A 6 -34.55 27.83 -12.35
CA LEU A 6 -34.18 26.58 -11.68
C LEU A 6 -34.45 25.32 -12.51
N LEU A 7 -35.15 25.42 -13.65
CA LEU A 7 -35.39 24.26 -14.52
C LEU A 7 -34.19 24.01 -15.44
N LYS A 8 -33.69 22.78 -15.42
CA LYS A 8 -32.64 22.31 -16.33
C LYS A 8 -33.27 21.78 -17.61
N SER A 9 -32.50 21.74 -18.70
CA SER A 9 -32.98 21.19 -19.98
C SER A 9 -33.55 19.78 -19.89
N SER A 10 -33.00 18.95 -18.99
CA SER A 10 -33.46 17.58 -18.72
C SER A 10 -34.82 17.48 -18.03
N ASP A 11 -35.30 18.57 -17.41
CA ASP A 11 -36.46 18.54 -16.52
C ASP A 11 -37.71 19.14 -17.18
N TYR A 12 -37.55 19.74 -18.37
CA TYR A 12 -38.61 20.40 -19.12
C TYR A 12 -39.72 19.45 -19.55
N GLU A 13 -39.36 18.31 -20.12
CA GLU A 13 -40.34 17.31 -20.53
C GLU A 13 -41.19 16.84 -19.35
N TRP A 14 -40.56 16.61 -18.20
CA TRP A 14 -41.28 16.21 -16.99
C TRP A 14 -42.17 17.32 -16.44
N ALA A 15 -41.69 18.57 -16.44
CA ALA A 15 -42.46 19.72 -16.00
C ALA A 15 -43.72 19.93 -16.87
N VAL A 16 -43.57 19.83 -18.19
CA VAL A 16 -44.69 19.92 -19.15
C VAL A 16 -45.69 18.79 -18.91
N ASN A 17 -45.23 17.55 -18.76
CA ASN A 17 -46.12 16.41 -18.48
C ASN A 17 -46.82 16.55 -17.12
N TYR A 18 -46.12 17.08 -16.11
CA TYR A 18 -46.70 17.34 -14.79
C TYR A 18 -47.82 18.38 -14.86
N LEU A 19 -47.59 19.50 -15.55
CA LEU A 19 -48.59 20.55 -15.74
C LEU A 19 -49.77 20.02 -16.58
N LEU A 20 -49.51 19.35 -17.71
CA LEU A 20 -50.58 18.77 -18.56
C LEU A 20 -51.49 17.78 -17.83
N SER A 21 -50.97 17.08 -16.81
CA SER A 21 -51.77 16.14 -16.03
C SER A 21 -52.71 16.79 -15.01
N ARG A 22 -52.60 18.12 -14.80
CA ARG A 22 -53.26 18.85 -13.70
C ARG A 22 -53.79 20.23 -14.08
N VAL A 23 -53.59 20.66 -15.32
CA VAL A 23 -54.18 21.88 -15.86
C VAL A 23 -55.56 21.51 -16.41
N ASP A 24 -56.59 22.14 -15.84
CA ASP A 24 -57.97 21.97 -16.29
C ASP A 24 -58.32 22.91 -17.47
N ASP A 25 -57.54 23.99 -17.64
CA ASP A 25 -57.70 24.97 -18.71
C ASP A 25 -57.24 24.41 -20.07
N GLN A 26 -58.18 24.30 -21.02
CA GLN A 26 -57.93 23.75 -22.35
C GLN A 26 -57.03 24.63 -23.23
N GLU A 27 -57.05 25.95 -23.05
CA GLU A 27 -56.21 26.86 -23.84
C GLU A 27 -54.76 26.76 -23.37
N ILE A 28 -54.54 26.73 -22.06
CA ILE A 28 -53.22 26.53 -21.46
C ILE A 28 -52.70 25.11 -21.75
N ALA A 29 -53.55 24.09 -21.70
CA ALA A 29 -53.18 22.73 -22.06
C ALA A 29 -52.81 22.61 -23.54
N LYS A 30 -53.47 23.35 -24.43
CA LYS A 30 -53.13 23.41 -25.86
C LYS A 30 -51.77 24.09 -26.08
N GLU A 31 -51.51 25.20 -25.39
CA GLU A 31 -50.20 25.88 -25.41
C GLU A 31 -49.06 25.02 -24.85
N LEU A 32 -49.30 24.29 -23.76
CA LEU A 32 -48.34 23.33 -23.22
C LEU A 32 -48.07 22.16 -24.19
N ARG A 33 -49.07 21.72 -24.96
CA ARG A 33 -48.91 20.66 -25.98
C ARG A 33 -48.25 21.15 -27.26
N SER A 34 -48.53 22.37 -27.70
CA SER A 34 -47.93 23.00 -28.89
C SER A 34 -46.53 23.53 -28.62
N SER A 35 -46.17 23.73 -27.35
CA SER A 35 -44.79 23.99 -26.97
C SER A 35 -43.95 22.79 -27.42
N ASN A 36 -43.02 23.00 -28.35
CA ASN A 36 -42.04 21.99 -28.82
C ASN A 36 -41.08 21.52 -27.71
N ARG A 37 -41.48 21.66 -26.43
CA ARG A 37 -40.67 21.43 -25.24
C ARG A 37 -39.41 22.30 -25.17
N ASP A 38 -39.39 23.37 -25.97
CA ASP A 38 -38.37 24.40 -25.96
C ASP A 38 -38.58 25.36 -24.77
N TYR A 39 -37.47 25.83 -24.20
CA TYR A 39 -37.46 26.68 -23.01
C TYR A 39 -38.34 27.93 -23.15
N SER A 40 -38.32 28.56 -24.33
CA SER A 40 -39.10 29.78 -24.60
C SER A 40 -40.60 29.53 -24.55
N SER A 41 -41.06 28.43 -25.15
CA SER A 41 -42.48 28.09 -25.23
C SER A 41 -43.03 27.63 -23.88
N ILE A 42 -42.24 26.85 -23.12
CA ILE A 42 -42.59 26.47 -21.74
C ILE A 42 -42.66 27.69 -20.83
N ARG A 43 -41.73 28.63 -20.98
CA ARG A 43 -41.74 29.90 -20.23
C ARG A 43 -43.02 30.69 -20.52
N ASN A 44 -43.46 30.75 -21.77
CA ASN A 44 -44.68 31.46 -22.13
C ASN A 44 -45.93 30.80 -21.53
N ALA A 45 -46.04 29.47 -21.59
CA ALA A 45 -47.15 28.75 -20.96
C ALA A 45 -47.17 28.91 -19.43
N ILE A 46 -45.99 28.93 -18.78
CA ILE A 46 -45.87 29.18 -17.35
C ILE A 46 -46.23 30.64 -17.01
N ASN A 47 -45.83 31.61 -17.83
CA ASN A 47 -46.24 33.01 -17.64
C ASN A 47 -47.76 33.19 -17.78
N LEU A 48 -48.43 32.38 -18.60
CA LEU A 48 -49.91 32.37 -18.69
C LEU A 48 -50.53 31.77 -17.44
N LEU A 49 -49.97 30.68 -16.91
CA LEU A 49 -50.37 30.08 -15.63
C LEU A 49 -50.13 31.01 -14.43
N GLU A 50 -49.08 31.84 -14.45
CA GLU A 50 -48.81 32.82 -13.38
C GLU A 50 -49.88 33.94 -13.30
N ARG A 51 -50.71 34.10 -14.35
CA ARG A 51 -51.80 35.10 -14.37
C ARG A 51 -53.06 34.64 -13.63
N THR A 52 -53.17 33.36 -13.28
CA THR A 52 -54.29 32.81 -12.51
C THR A 52 -53.81 32.31 -11.15
N ASP A 53 -54.63 32.45 -10.12
CA ASP A 53 -54.28 32.01 -8.76
C ASP A 53 -54.08 30.49 -8.69
N ASP A 54 -54.93 29.74 -9.40
CA ASP A 54 -54.84 28.28 -9.52
C ASP A 54 -53.57 27.84 -10.27
N GLY A 55 -53.20 28.57 -11.32
CA GLY A 55 -51.98 28.30 -12.08
C GLY A 55 -50.71 28.59 -11.26
N ASN A 56 -50.71 29.64 -10.45
CA ASN A 56 -49.63 29.92 -9.50
C ASN A 56 -49.46 28.81 -8.46
N PHE A 57 -50.56 28.30 -7.89
CA PHE A 57 -50.52 27.18 -6.96
C PHE A 57 -49.96 25.91 -7.61
N LEU A 58 -50.38 25.64 -8.84
CA LEU A 58 -49.90 24.48 -9.60
C LEU A 58 -48.40 24.56 -9.91
N ILE A 59 -47.87 25.74 -10.24
CA ILE A 59 -46.43 25.97 -10.45
C ILE A 59 -45.63 25.68 -9.17
N VAL A 60 -46.12 26.14 -8.00
CA VAL A 60 -45.46 25.89 -6.70
C VAL A 60 -45.43 24.39 -6.38
N GLN A 61 -46.53 23.68 -6.64
CA GLN A 61 -46.57 22.22 -6.48
C GLN A 61 -45.59 21.51 -7.41
N MET A 62 -45.55 21.92 -8.68
CA MET A 62 -44.63 21.36 -9.67
C MET A 62 -43.18 21.52 -9.23
N GLN A 63 -42.78 22.71 -8.78
CA GLN A 63 -41.43 22.95 -8.28
C GLN A 63 -41.09 22.09 -7.06
N THR A 64 -42.03 21.93 -6.14
CA THR A 64 -41.86 21.09 -4.95
C THR A 64 -41.67 19.62 -5.34
N ALA A 65 -42.51 19.11 -6.24
CA ALA A 65 -42.41 17.75 -6.76
C ALA A 65 -41.11 17.53 -7.55
N LEU A 66 -40.66 18.53 -8.31
CA LEU A 66 -39.40 18.51 -9.05
C LEU A 66 -38.19 18.45 -8.10
N ARG A 67 -38.21 19.25 -7.03
CA ARG A 67 -37.18 19.20 -5.97
C ARG A 67 -37.15 17.82 -5.29
N GLN A 68 -38.32 17.27 -4.97
CA GLN A 68 -38.40 15.92 -4.39
C GLN A 68 -37.87 14.86 -5.36
N ARG A 69 -38.19 14.95 -6.66
CA ARG A 69 -37.69 14.05 -7.69
C ARG A 69 -36.16 14.12 -7.79
N ARG A 70 -35.58 15.32 -7.91
CA ARG A 70 -34.12 15.51 -7.93
C ARG A 70 -33.46 14.90 -6.69
N ASN A 71 -34.05 15.10 -5.51
CA ASN A 71 -33.55 14.51 -4.26
C ASN A 71 -33.64 12.97 -4.26
N ARG A 72 -34.70 12.38 -4.82
CA ARG A 72 -34.84 10.92 -4.96
C ARG A 72 -33.82 10.32 -5.92
N GLU A 73 -33.53 11.01 -7.03
CA GLU A 73 -32.49 10.60 -7.98
C GLU A 73 -31.10 10.67 -7.36
N LEU A 74 -30.79 11.71 -6.59
CA LEU A 74 -29.54 11.80 -5.82
C LEU A 74 -29.43 10.69 -4.76
N ARG A 75 -30.53 10.37 -4.06
CA ARG A 75 -30.58 9.25 -3.09
C ARG A 75 -30.41 7.87 -3.72
N LYS A 76 -30.73 7.68 -5.01
CA LYS A 76 -30.43 6.42 -5.71
C LYS A 76 -28.93 6.17 -5.85
N ARG A 77 -28.12 7.24 -5.88
CA ARG A 77 -26.65 7.14 -5.97
C ARG A 77 -25.98 7.15 -4.60
N ASN A 78 -26.55 7.87 -3.64
CA ASN A 78 -25.96 8.07 -2.32
C ASN A 78 -26.76 7.35 -1.22
N LYS A 79 -26.10 6.45 -0.48
CA LYS A 79 -26.67 5.86 0.75
C LYS A 79 -26.43 6.80 1.93
N SER A 80 -27.49 7.34 2.51
CA SER A 80 -27.38 8.11 3.76
C SER A 80 -27.16 7.16 4.94
N LEU A 81 -26.07 7.35 5.67
CA LEU A 81 -25.79 6.66 6.93
C LEU A 81 -25.92 7.66 8.08
N ILE A 82 -26.56 7.23 9.16
CA ILE A 82 -26.66 8.01 10.41
C ILE A 82 -25.82 7.27 11.43
N PHE A 83 -24.86 7.97 12.03
CA PHE A 83 -24.00 7.43 13.08
C PHE A 83 -23.86 8.46 14.19
N THR A 84 -23.68 7.98 15.41
CA THR A 84 -23.46 8.82 16.58
C THR A 84 -21.97 8.85 16.88
N LEU A 85 -21.39 10.04 16.96
CA LEU A 85 -19.99 10.24 17.32
C LEU A 85 -19.86 10.75 18.76
N PRO A 86 -18.74 10.43 19.44
CA PRO A 86 -18.33 11.17 20.62
C PRO A 86 -18.23 12.67 20.31
N GLN A 87 -18.59 13.49 21.30
CA GLN A 87 -18.65 14.94 21.12
C GLN A 87 -17.29 15.56 20.74
N GLU A 88 -16.20 14.99 21.27
CA GLU A 88 -14.84 15.40 20.93
C GLU A 88 -14.54 15.18 19.44
N THR A 89 -14.86 14.00 18.91
CA THR A 89 -14.63 13.65 17.51
C THR A 89 -15.46 14.54 16.57
N ALA A 90 -16.73 14.78 16.90
CA ALA A 90 -17.58 15.67 16.13
C ALA A 90 -17.03 17.11 16.11
N ASN A 91 -16.54 17.60 17.26
CA ASN A 91 -15.92 18.92 17.35
C ASN A 91 -14.63 19.02 16.53
N GLN A 92 -13.81 17.96 16.50
CA GLN A 92 -12.60 17.92 15.69
C GLN A 92 -12.91 17.96 14.19
N ILE A 93 -13.85 17.12 13.72
CA ILE A 93 -14.29 17.12 12.31
C ILE A 93 -14.79 18.51 11.92
N ARG A 94 -15.61 19.15 12.77
CA ARG A 94 -16.11 20.50 12.52
C ARG A 94 -14.99 21.54 12.47
N LYS A 95 -13.98 21.44 13.34
CA LYS A 95 -12.80 22.33 13.30
C LYS A 95 -12.03 22.18 11.99
N ILE A 96 -11.79 20.94 11.55
CA ILE A 96 -11.10 20.63 10.30
C ILE A 96 -11.90 21.18 9.11
N ALA A 97 -13.20 20.87 9.05
CA ALA A 97 -14.08 21.35 7.99
C ALA A 97 -14.09 22.88 7.88
N LYS A 98 -14.13 23.58 9.03
CA LYS A 98 -14.05 25.06 9.05
C LYS A 98 -12.69 25.58 8.61
N ARG A 99 -11.60 24.93 9.01
CA ARG A 99 -10.23 25.35 8.67
C ARG A 99 -9.97 25.23 7.17
N GLU A 100 -10.42 24.14 6.57
CA GLU A 100 -10.22 23.84 5.15
C GLU A 100 -11.34 24.39 4.25
N ASN A 101 -12.37 25.02 4.83
CA ASN A 101 -13.56 25.53 4.12
C ASN A 101 -14.27 24.46 3.27
N ILE A 102 -14.44 23.27 3.84
CA ILE A 102 -15.10 22.11 3.23
C ILE A 102 -16.27 21.62 4.10
N THR A 103 -17.07 20.68 3.59
CA THR A 103 -18.14 20.07 4.40
C THR A 103 -17.55 19.07 5.41
N GLU A 104 -18.27 18.83 6.51
CA GLU A 104 -17.87 17.82 7.51
C GLU A 104 -17.76 16.41 6.86
N ILE A 105 -18.55 16.12 5.83
CA ILE A 105 -18.50 14.86 5.08
C ILE A 105 -17.23 14.77 4.22
N ASP A 106 -16.86 15.87 3.56
CA ASP A 106 -15.64 15.91 2.75
C ASP A 106 -14.41 15.77 3.64
N ALA A 107 -14.41 16.40 4.82
CA ALA A 107 -13.34 16.28 5.80
C ALA A 107 -13.14 14.81 6.24
N ILE A 108 -14.22 14.08 6.49
CA ILE A 108 -14.16 12.64 6.81
C ILE A 108 -13.62 11.85 5.61
N THR A 109 -14.12 12.14 4.41
CA THR A 109 -13.74 11.44 3.18
C THR A 109 -12.25 11.58 2.90
N ILE A 110 -11.74 12.82 2.96
CA ILE A 110 -10.32 13.14 2.78
C ILE A 110 -9.48 12.43 3.84
N SER A 111 -9.90 12.48 5.10
CA SER A 111 -9.17 11.81 6.19
C SER A 111 -9.06 10.29 5.96
N ILE A 112 -10.12 9.66 5.47
CA ILE A 112 -10.13 8.22 5.15
C ILE A 112 -9.21 7.92 3.98
N THR A 113 -9.25 8.73 2.91
CA THR A 113 -8.40 8.52 1.73
C THR A 113 -6.93 8.71 2.07
N GLU A 114 -6.58 9.76 2.81
CA GLU A 114 -5.21 10.01 3.26
C GLU A 114 -4.67 8.89 4.14
N LEU A 115 -5.49 8.40 5.09
CA LEU A 115 -5.10 7.26 5.92
C LEU A 115 -4.86 5.99 5.10
N ASN A 116 -5.68 5.72 4.09
CA ASN A 116 -5.48 4.58 3.20
C ASN A 116 -4.19 4.73 2.39
N GLU A 117 -3.95 5.92 1.80
CA GLU A 117 -2.74 6.21 1.04
C GLU A 117 -1.47 6.06 1.88
N ILE A 118 -1.47 6.61 3.11
CA ILE A 118 -0.36 6.47 4.06
C ILE A 118 -0.13 5.00 4.41
N THR A 119 -1.22 4.25 4.65
CA THR A 119 -1.13 2.84 5.01
C THR A 119 -0.58 1.99 3.86
N GLU A 120 -1.04 2.25 2.63
CA GLU A 120 -0.52 1.60 1.42
C GLU A 120 0.96 1.94 1.20
N PHE A 121 1.32 3.21 1.35
CA PHE A 121 2.71 3.66 1.25
C PHE A 121 3.59 2.96 2.27
N HIS A 122 3.21 2.92 3.55
CA HIS A 122 3.95 2.22 4.60
C HIS A 122 4.06 0.72 4.31
N SER A 123 2.99 0.08 3.85
CA SER A 123 3.00 -1.34 3.45
C SER A 123 4.01 -1.60 2.33
N GLN A 124 4.06 -0.73 1.31
CA GLN A 124 5.05 -0.84 0.24
C GLN A 124 6.49 -0.61 0.73
N GLN A 125 6.70 0.36 1.64
CA GLN A 125 8.03 0.61 2.21
C GLN A 125 8.52 -0.58 3.04
N ILE A 126 7.65 -1.18 3.87
CA ILE A 126 7.97 -2.38 4.64
C ILE A 126 8.36 -3.53 3.70
N LYS A 127 7.61 -3.73 2.60
CA LYS A 127 7.95 -4.75 1.59
C LYS A 127 9.34 -4.50 0.98
N LYS A 128 9.66 -3.25 0.62
CA LYS A 128 10.99 -2.87 0.07
C LYS A 128 12.12 -3.14 1.08
N ILE A 129 11.92 -2.77 2.34
CA ILE A 129 12.91 -3.00 3.40
C ILE A 129 13.13 -4.50 3.61
N ARG A 130 12.05 -5.30 3.66
CA ARG A 130 12.14 -6.76 3.77
C ARG A 130 12.88 -7.37 2.59
N ALA A 131 12.57 -6.95 1.36
CA ALA A 131 13.26 -7.43 0.16
C ALA A 131 14.77 -7.10 0.18
N LYS A 132 15.14 -5.87 0.56
CA LYS A 132 16.55 -5.47 0.72
C LYS A 132 17.26 -6.27 1.81
N LYS A 133 16.60 -6.50 2.94
CA LYS A 133 17.15 -7.32 4.03
C LYS A 133 17.38 -8.76 3.57
N GLU A 134 16.43 -9.34 2.83
CA GLU A 134 16.57 -10.69 2.30
C GLU A 134 17.71 -10.80 1.30
N GLN A 135 17.80 -9.85 0.35
CA GLN A 135 18.90 -9.80 -0.60
C GLN A 135 20.25 -9.64 0.11
N ARG A 136 20.33 -8.81 1.14
CA ARG A 136 21.56 -8.65 1.94
C ARG A 136 21.91 -9.92 2.70
N ASN A 137 20.93 -10.64 3.24
CA ASN A 137 21.14 -11.94 3.88
C ASN A 137 21.66 -12.98 2.91
N ILE A 138 21.14 -13.03 1.67
CA ILE A 138 21.63 -13.94 0.62
C ILE A 138 23.09 -13.63 0.31
N GLN A 139 23.43 -12.35 0.08
CA GLN A 139 24.81 -11.93 -0.15
C GLN A 139 25.74 -12.31 1.01
N LEU A 140 25.32 -12.07 2.26
CA LEU A 140 26.12 -12.43 3.43
C LEU A 140 26.35 -13.94 3.51
N ARG A 141 25.36 -14.76 3.15
CA ARG A 141 25.53 -16.23 3.10
C ARG A 141 26.50 -16.65 2.01
N GLU A 142 26.45 -16.03 0.83
CA GLU A 142 27.40 -16.26 -0.25
C GLU A 142 28.82 -15.84 0.13
N ASP A 143 28.97 -14.69 0.77
CA ASP A 143 30.24 -14.18 1.29
C ASP A 143 30.81 -15.16 2.33
N ILE A 144 30.02 -15.59 3.32
CA ILE A 144 30.43 -16.58 4.32
C ILE A 144 30.92 -17.86 3.63
N ARG A 145 30.16 -18.40 2.69
CA ARG A 145 30.53 -19.63 1.97
C ARG A 145 31.83 -19.46 1.17
N SER A 146 32.04 -18.28 0.58
CA SER A 146 33.28 -17.94 -0.11
C SER A 146 34.47 -17.87 0.85
N TYR A 147 34.30 -17.24 2.01
CA TYR A 147 35.31 -17.19 3.06
C TYR A 147 35.65 -18.57 3.62
N GLU A 148 34.66 -19.42 3.87
CA GLU A 148 34.86 -20.82 4.30
C GLU A 148 35.72 -21.57 3.29
N LYS A 149 35.40 -21.47 1.99
CA LYS A 149 36.19 -22.13 0.94
C LYS A 149 37.63 -21.60 0.89
N ARG A 150 37.82 -20.28 1.00
CA ARG A 150 39.17 -19.68 1.03
C ARG A 150 39.95 -20.14 2.26
N LEU A 151 39.31 -20.23 3.42
CA LEU A 151 39.91 -20.72 4.64
C LEU A 151 40.35 -22.19 4.49
N GLU A 152 39.50 -23.04 3.93
CA GLU A 152 39.80 -24.45 3.69
C GLU A 152 41.01 -24.60 2.76
N THR A 153 41.04 -23.87 1.65
CA THR A 153 42.21 -23.88 0.75
C THR A 153 43.50 -23.37 1.43
N ALA A 154 43.40 -22.38 2.31
CA ALA A 154 44.54 -21.86 3.05
C ALA A 154 45.06 -22.90 4.06
N LEU A 155 44.15 -23.64 4.71
CA LEU A 155 44.51 -24.74 5.61
C LEU A 155 45.20 -25.89 4.88
N GLU A 156 44.73 -26.26 3.68
CA GLU A 156 45.37 -27.29 2.85
C GLU A 156 46.80 -26.88 2.46
N ILE A 157 47.00 -25.62 2.05
CA ILE A 157 48.33 -25.09 1.70
C ILE A 157 49.24 -25.09 2.94
N LEU A 158 48.72 -24.64 4.10
CA LEU A 158 49.48 -24.65 5.35
C LEU A 158 49.89 -26.07 5.74
N GLU A 159 48.98 -27.03 5.63
CA GLU A 159 49.25 -28.43 5.91
C GLU A 159 50.37 -28.97 5.01
N LYS A 160 50.28 -28.70 3.70
CA LYS A 160 51.31 -29.09 2.74
C LYS A 160 52.68 -28.49 3.09
N ASN A 161 52.73 -27.21 3.46
CA ASN A 161 53.98 -26.54 3.81
C ASN A 161 54.56 -27.09 5.13
N ILE A 162 53.72 -27.39 6.13
CA ILE A 162 54.18 -28.00 7.38
C ILE A 162 54.74 -29.40 7.11
N ARG A 163 54.06 -30.23 6.31
CA ARG A 163 54.57 -31.55 5.90
C ARG A 163 55.94 -31.44 5.23
N GLN A 164 56.08 -30.50 4.28
CA GLN A 164 57.36 -30.28 3.59
C GLN A 164 58.46 -29.85 4.56
N LEU A 165 58.18 -28.89 5.45
CA LEU A 165 59.14 -28.43 6.46
C LEU A 165 59.58 -29.58 7.38
N LEU A 166 58.62 -30.36 7.89
CA LEU A 166 58.92 -31.45 8.81
C LEU A 166 59.72 -32.57 8.13
N ASN A 167 59.42 -32.89 6.86
CA ASN A 167 60.22 -33.82 6.06
C ASN A 167 61.67 -33.30 5.88
N THR A 168 61.86 -32.01 5.60
CA THR A 168 63.21 -31.44 5.47
C THR A 168 63.98 -31.41 6.79
N GLU A 169 63.34 -31.05 7.90
CA GLU A 169 63.94 -31.09 9.23
C GLU A 169 64.34 -32.52 9.62
N MET A 170 63.49 -33.50 9.33
CA MET A 170 63.77 -34.88 9.70
C MET A 170 64.86 -35.52 8.83
N ILE A 171 64.87 -35.29 7.52
CA ILE A 171 65.94 -35.77 6.60
C ILE A 171 67.29 -35.15 6.97
N THR A 172 67.33 -33.87 7.36
CA THR A 172 68.57 -33.21 7.78
C THR A 172 69.04 -33.65 9.18
N SER A 173 68.13 -34.10 10.05
CA SER A 173 68.45 -34.56 11.41
C SER A 173 68.90 -36.03 11.52
N LYS A 174 68.50 -36.91 10.58
CA LYS A 174 68.85 -38.34 10.58
C LYS A 174 69.20 -38.82 9.16
N PRO A 175 70.42 -39.33 8.90
CA PRO A 175 70.73 -40.00 7.64
C PRO A 175 69.99 -41.35 7.58
N LEU A 176 68.95 -41.42 6.77
CA LEU A 176 68.12 -42.59 6.55
C LEU A 176 68.90 -43.67 5.77
N SER A 177 69.04 -44.87 6.35
CA SER A 177 69.84 -45.96 5.76
C SER A 177 69.00 -47.18 5.32
N SER A 178 67.70 -47.25 5.64
CA SER A 178 66.83 -48.37 5.28
C SER A 178 65.35 -47.99 5.05
N SER A 179 64.62 -48.82 4.29
CA SER A 179 63.20 -48.58 3.94
C SER A 179 62.25 -48.61 5.15
N GLU A 180 62.55 -49.40 6.18
CA GLU A 180 61.73 -49.50 7.40
C GLU A 180 61.89 -48.28 8.32
N GLU A 181 63.04 -47.59 8.25
CA GLU A 181 63.26 -46.34 8.98
C GLU A 181 62.48 -45.19 8.34
N ILE A 182 62.29 -45.22 7.01
CA ILE A 182 61.49 -44.23 6.27
C ILE A 182 60.01 -44.32 6.68
N GLU A 183 59.46 -45.54 6.77
CA GLU A 183 58.05 -45.78 7.09
C GLU A 183 57.71 -45.35 8.53
N LYS A 184 58.59 -45.64 9.50
CA LYS A 184 58.47 -45.15 10.88
C LYS A 184 58.58 -43.62 10.98
N LEU A 185 59.42 -43.02 10.14
CA LEU A 185 59.53 -41.57 10.05
C LEU A 185 58.25 -40.94 9.49
N GLU A 186 57.62 -41.52 8.47
CA GLU A 186 56.36 -41.04 7.92
C GLU A 186 55.21 -41.09 8.96
N GLU A 187 55.16 -42.14 9.78
CA GLU A 187 54.20 -42.21 10.89
C GLU A 187 54.44 -41.14 11.96
N GLU A 188 55.71 -40.89 12.31
CA GLU A 188 56.09 -39.86 13.29
C GLU A 188 55.79 -38.45 12.74
N VAL A 189 56.03 -38.22 11.44
CA VAL A 189 55.68 -37.00 10.71
C VAL A 189 54.18 -36.74 10.76
N ASN A 190 53.37 -37.73 10.43
CA ASN A 190 51.91 -37.60 10.43
C ASN A 190 51.35 -37.31 11.83
N LYS A 191 51.90 -37.95 12.86
CA LYS A 191 51.47 -37.74 14.25
C LYS A 191 51.78 -36.32 14.74
N GLU A 192 52.95 -35.79 14.42
CA GLU A 192 53.33 -34.42 14.78
C GLU A 192 52.58 -33.37 13.93
N LEU A 193 52.34 -33.67 12.64
CA LEU A 193 51.47 -32.86 11.78
C LEU A 193 50.08 -32.70 12.39
N ASP A 194 49.43 -33.80 12.79
CA ASP A 194 48.10 -33.78 13.41
C ASP A 194 48.07 -32.95 14.70
N LYS A 195 49.15 -32.97 15.47
CA LYS A 195 49.26 -32.18 16.71
C LYS A 195 49.37 -30.69 16.39
N ARG A 196 50.22 -30.30 15.44
CA ARG A 196 50.39 -28.90 15.03
C ARG A 196 49.16 -28.34 14.32
N MET A 197 48.50 -29.14 13.47
CA MET A 197 47.25 -28.77 12.81
C MET A 197 46.11 -28.58 13.81
N ARG A 198 46.00 -29.45 14.83
CA ARG A 198 45.02 -29.25 15.93
C ARG A 198 45.28 -27.97 16.72
N ALA A 199 46.54 -27.65 17.00
CA ALA A 199 46.89 -26.40 17.66
C ALA A 199 46.53 -25.18 16.78
N ALA A 200 46.87 -25.20 15.49
CA ALA A 200 46.55 -24.13 14.55
C ALA A 200 45.03 -23.90 14.42
N ARG A 201 44.23 -24.96 14.33
CA ARG A 201 42.75 -24.87 14.32
C ARG A 201 42.22 -24.21 15.59
N LYS A 202 42.73 -24.60 16.75
CA LYS A 202 42.33 -24.00 18.04
C LYS A 202 42.69 -22.52 18.14
N TYR A 203 43.81 -22.08 17.57
CA TYR A 203 44.17 -20.66 17.47
C TYR A 203 43.24 -19.90 16.53
N ILE A 204 42.84 -20.49 15.40
CA ILE A 204 41.89 -19.88 14.45
C ILE A 204 40.52 -19.71 15.12
N GLU A 205 40.05 -20.72 15.87
CA GLU A 205 38.81 -20.67 16.65
C GLU A 205 38.88 -19.59 17.76
N ALA A 206 39.98 -19.54 18.51
CA ALA A 206 40.18 -18.56 19.58
C ALA A 206 40.37 -17.12 19.06
N SER A 207 40.88 -16.94 17.85
CA SER A 207 41.03 -15.62 17.21
C SER A 207 39.72 -15.02 16.70
N GLY A 208 38.59 -15.73 16.88
CA GLY A 208 37.25 -15.23 16.57
C GLY A 208 36.90 -15.30 15.09
N VAL A 209 37.66 -16.05 14.28
CA VAL A 209 37.50 -16.03 12.82
C VAL A 209 36.21 -16.72 12.35
N ILE A 210 35.66 -17.74 13.03
CA ILE A 210 34.28 -18.21 12.79
C ILE A 210 33.69 -18.90 14.03
N TYR A 211 32.59 -18.35 14.57
CA TYR A 211 31.35 -19.10 14.82
C TYR A 211 30.17 -18.12 14.80
N GLY A 212 29.71 -17.81 13.58
CA GLY A 212 28.35 -17.34 13.35
C GLY A 212 27.35 -18.48 13.58
N ARG A 213 27.27 -18.98 14.81
CA ARG A 213 26.19 -19.87 15.28
C ARG A 213 25.30 -19.14 16.28
N TYR A 214 24.93 -17.90 15.95
CA TYR A 214 23.87 -17.15 16.63
C TYR A 214 22.70 -16.98 15.67
N GLY A 215 21.99 -18.09 15.43
CA GLY A 215 20.73 -18.14 14.69
C GLY A 215 19.55 -18.67 15.51
N GLU A 216 19.78 -19.08 16.75
CA GLU A 216 18.75 -19.61 17.65
C GLU A 216 19.03 -19.13 19.07
N THR A 217 18.48 -17.97 19.47
CA THR A 217 18.16 -17.59 20.87
C THR A 217 17.81 -16.10 21.01
N GLU A 218 17.06 -15.51 20.07
CA GLU A 218 16.30 -14.29 20.40
C GLU A 218 14.87 -14.43 19.88
N ARG A 219 14.09 -15.23 20.62
CA ARG A 219 12.64 -15.03 20.74
C ARG A 219 12.42 -14.35 22.08
N TYR A 220 12.19 -13.04 22.04
CA TYR A 220 11.40 -12.31 23.03
C TYR A 220 10.39 -11.47 22.26
#